data_AF-A0A914TY91-F1
#
_entry.id   AF-A0A914TY91-F1
#
_cell.length_a   1.000
_cell.length_b   1.000
_cell.length_c   1.000
_cell.angle_alpha   90.00
_cell.angle_beta   90.00
_cell.angle_gamma   90.00
#
_symmetry.space_group_name_H-M   'P 1'
#
loop_
_entity.id
_entity.type
_entity.pdbx_description
1 polymer ?
#
loop_
_entity_poly.entity_id
_entity_poly.type
_entity_poly.pdbx_seq_one_letter_code
_entity_poly.pdbx_strand_id
1 'polypeptide(L)'
;MLPMHVCFNKQMIIEHCGEFLQRELMLGRRRTTKLTDIFQVVQPDDIAMSFKGIQSCLNSLFIFQVKPNLERNQTLTKDIHPLPLSLKGQMVLVNGGQNILFIGSLNVSTIRGLVDSNVFISDMQMHDVTRDLIMLNQSRICQQELK
;
A
#
# COMPACT_ATOMS: atom_id res chain seq x y z
N MET A 1 7.69 -3.48 13.74
CA MET A 1 6.29 -3.07 13.58
C MET A 1 6.02 -2.91 12.08
N LEU A 2 4.95 -3.46 11.53
CA LEU A 2 4.67 -3.45 10.08
C LEU A 2 4.10 -2.08 9.66
N PRO A 3 4.76 -1.21 8.88
CA PRO A 3 4.26 0.13 8.57
C PRO A 3 3.16 0.12 7.50
N MET A 4 3.09 -0.93 6.68
CA MET A 4 2.18 -1.05 5.54
C MET A 4 1.22 -2.22 5.71
N HIS A 5 0.41 -2.16 6.77
CA HIS A 5 -0.65 -3.13 7.02
C HIS A 5 -1.99 -2.43 7.25
N VAL A 6 -3.09 -3.13 6.96
CA VAL A 6 -4.45 -2.65 7.22
C VAL A 6 -5.29 -3.80 7.77
N CYS A 7 -5.88 -3.62 8.94
CA CYS A 7 -6.84 -4.53 9.54
C CYS A 7 -8.24 -3.94 9.43
N PHE A 8 -9.19 -4.71 8.91
CA PHE A 8 -10.58 -4.26 8.74
C PHE A 8 -11.56 -5.39 9.05
N ASN A 9 -12.77 -5.01 9.45
CA ASN A 9 -13.83 -5.96 9.82
C ASN A 9 -14.75 -6.29 8.63
N LYS A 10 -15.76 -7.12 8.89
CA LYS A 10 -16.78 -7.55 7.91
C LYS A 10 -17.54 -6.42 7.23
N GLN A 11 -17.65 -5.26 7.87
CA GLN A 11 -18.28 -4.06 7.30
C GLN A 11 -17.30 -3.21 6.46
N MET A 12 -16.10 -3.74 6.20
CA MET A 12 -14.98 -3.06 5.53
C MET A 12 -14.47 -1.84 6.29
N ILE A 13 -14.77 -1.72 7.58
CA ILE A 13 -14.30 -0.60 8.40
C ILE A 13 -12.87 -0.90 8.83
N ILE A 14 -11.97 0.07 8.61
CA ILE A 14 -10.58 -0.03 9.07
C ILE A 14 -10.56 0.12 10.59
N GLU A 15 -10.03 -0.88 11.28
CA GLU A 15 -9.89 -0.89 12.74
C GLU A 15 -8.46 -0.55 13.16
N HIS A 16 -7.47 -0.95 12.36
CA HIS A 16 -6.07 -0.69 12.63
C HIS A 16 -5.28 -0.56 11.33
N CYS A 17 -4.25 0.27 11.30
CA CYS A 17 -3.36 0.42 10.14
C CYS A 17 -1.94 0.76 10.59
N GLY A 18 -0.98 0.45 9.75
CA GLY A 18 0.41 0.79 10.01
C GLY A 18 0.66 2.30 9.95
N GLU A 19 1.67 2.75 10.69
CA GLU A 19 1.99 4.17 10.90
C GLU A 19 2.18 4.95 9.59
N PHE A 20 2.84 4.34 8.59
CA PHE A 20 3.00 4.94 7.28
C PHE A 20 1.65 5.25 6.64
N LEU A 21 0.74 4.26 6.57
CA LEU A 21 -0.58 4.44 5.97
C LEU A 21 -1.45 5.42 6.78
N GLN A 22 -1.34 5.39 8.10
CA GLN A 22 -2.06 6.32 8.97
C GLN A 22 -1.68 7.77 8.68
N ARG A 23 -0.38 8.05 8.52
CA ARG A 23 0.16 9.38 8.20
C ARG A 23 -0.13 9.78 6.76
N GLU A 24 0.10 8.87 5.82
CA GLU A 24 0.01 9.12 4.38
C GLU A 24 -1.41 9.40 3.91
N LEU A 25 -2.39 8.69 4.50
CA LEU A 25 -3.81 8.78 4.15
C LEU A 25 -4.60 9.65 5.15
N MET A 26 -3.90 10.25 6.12
CA MET A 26 -4.45 11.11 7.17
C MET A 26 -5.60 10.45 7.96
N LEU A 27 -5.50 9.13 8.20
CA LEU A 27 -6.60 8.34 8.78
C LEU A 27 -6.94 8.78 10.20
N GLY A 28 -5.98 9.30 10.96
CA GLY A 28 -6.21 9.82 12.31
C GLY A 28 -7.11 11.06 12.36
N ARG A 29 -7.30 11.78 11.25
CA ARG A 29 -8.22 12.93 11.14
C ARG A 29 -9.60 12.53 10.64
N ARG A 30 -9.75 11.31 10.14
CA ARG A 30 -11.01 10.82 9.55
C ARG A 30 -11.85 10.16 10.65
N ARG A 31 -13.17 10.19 10.45
CA ARG A 31 -14.11 9.39 11.24
C ARG A 31 -13.93 7.91 10.87
N THR A 32 -14.85 7.06 11.31
CA THR A 32 -15.01 5.69 10.81
C THR A 32 -14.84 5.66 9.28
N THR A 33 -13.78 5.03 8.80
CA THR A 33 -13.41 5.03 7.39
C THR A 33 -13.49 3.61 6.84
N LYS A 34 -14.14 3.43 5.69
CA LYS A 34 -14.17 2.14 5.03
C LYS A 34 -12.95 1.97 4.14
N LEU A 35 -12.45 0.75 4.04
CA LEU A 35 -11.39 0.36 3.12
C LEU A 35 -11.75 0.74 1.67
N THR A 36 -13.02 0.58 1.29
CA THR A 36 -13.57 0.94 -0.03
C THR A 36 -13.51 2.43 -0.35
N ASP A 37 -13.43 3.30 0.66
CA ASP A 37 -13.38 4.75 0.45
C ASP A 37 -11.96 5.21 0.08
N ILE A 38 -10.96 4.40 0.44
CA ILE A 38 -9.54 4.71 0.28
C ILE A 38 -8.94 3.91 -0.87
N PHE A 39 -9.22 2.61 -0.91
CA PHE A 39 -8.56 1.67 -1.81
C PHE A 39 -9.52 1.12 -2.85
N GLN A 40 -8.95 0.76 -3.99
CA GLN A 40 -9.52 -0.15 -4.97
C GLN A 40 -8.62 -1.36 -5.13
N VAL A 41 -9.21 -2.51 -5.43
CA VAL A 41 -8.46 -3.71 -5.79
C VAL A 41 -8.06 -3.61 -7.25
N VAL A 42 -6.77 -3.75 -7.52
CA VAL A 42 -6.22 -3.88 -8.88
C VAL A 42 -6.00 -5.35 -9.22
N GLN A 43 -5.57 -6.15 -8.23
CA GLN A 43 -5.43 -7.59 -8.35
C GLN A 43 -5.86 -8.29 -7.05
N PRO A 44 -6.51 -9.46 -7.12
CA PRO A 44 -7.16 -10.02 -8.31
C PRO A 44 -8.23 -9.09 -8.89
N ASP A 45 -8.42 -9.06 -10.21
CA ASP A 45 -9.35 -8.15 -10.90
C ASP A 45 -10.77 -8.72 -11.04
N ASP A 46 -10.92 -10.02 -10.80
CA ASP A 46 -12.16 -10.79 -10.88
C ASP A 46 -12.95 -10.83 -9.55
N ILE A 47 -12.55 -10.04 -8.55
CA ILE A 47 -13.20 -9.99 -7.25
C ILE A 47 -13.86 -8.65 -6.93
N ALA A 48 -14.98 -8.71 -6.21
CA ALA A 48 -15.60 -7.52 -5.64
C ALA A 48 -14.80 -7.03 -4.43
N MET A 49 -14.63 -5.70 -4.30
CA MET A 49 -14.06 -5.03 -3.12
C MET A 49 -15.03 -5.12 -1.92
N SER A 50 -15.15 -6.33 -1.37
CA SER A 50 -16.03 -6.69 -0.26
C SER A 50 -15.35 -7.75 0.60
N PHE A 51 -15.77 -7.90 1.86
CA PHE A 51 -15.15 -8.87 2.77
C PHE A 51 -15.22 -10.30 2.22
N LYS A 52 -16.39 -10.71 1.69
CA LYS A 52 -16.56 -12.04 1.09
C LYS A 52 -15.72 -12.24 -0.18
N GLY A 53 -15.63 -11.22 -1.04
CA GLY A 53 -14.83 -11.28 -2.26
C GLY A 53 -13.32 -11.37 -2.00
N ILE A 54 -12.84 -10.67 -0.97
CA ILE A 54 -11.44 -10.81 -0.52
C ILE A 54 -11.23 -12.19 0.11
N GLN A 55 -12.18 -12.65 0.93
CA GLN A 55 -12.10 -13.96 1.60
C GLN A 55 -12.09 -15.14 0.63
N SER A 56 -12.72 -15.04 -0.56
CA SER A 56 -12.69 -16.13 -1.55
C SER A 56 -11.32 -16.34 -2.18
N CYS A 57 -10.41 -15.37 -2.08
CA CYS A 57 -9.11 -15.39 -2.75
C CYS A 57 -7.93 -15.13 -1.79
N LEU A 58 -8.02 -15.51 -0.50
CA LEU A 58 -6.97 -15.25 0.51
C LEU A 58 -5.58 -15.75 0.12
N ASN A 59 -5.50 -16.81 -0.69
CA ASN A 59 -4.23 -17.39 -1.14
C ASN A 59 -3.61 -16.63 -2.33
N SER A 60 -4.28 -15.62 -2.87
CA SER A 60 -3.80 -14.79 -3.97
C SER A 60 -2.94 -13.63 -3.47
N LEU A 61 -2.07 -13.12 -4.34
CA LEU A 61 -1.43 -11.83 -4.15
C LEU A 61 -2.46 -10.72 -4.43
N PHE A 62 -2.57 -9.78 -3.50
CA PHE A 62 -3.42 -8.61 -3.65
C PHE A 62 -2.61 -7.39 -4.00
N ILE A 63 -3.12 -6.58 -4.92
CA ILE A 63 -2.65 -5.23 -5.18
C ILE A 63 -3.78 -4.27 -4.87
N PHE A 64 -3.58 -3.46 -3.82
CA PHE A 64 -4.45 -2.34 -3.47
C PHE A 64 -3.86 -1.05 -3.98
N GLN A 65 -4.69 -0.24 -4.63
CA GLN A 65 -4.31 1.10 -5.09
C GLN A 65 -5.15 2.14 -4.38
N VAL A 66 -4.50 3.19 -3.89
CA VAL A 66 -5.19 4.36 -3.34
C VAL A 66 -5.96 5.05 -4.45
N LYS A 67 -7.23 5.36 -4.20
CA LYS A 67 -8.09 6.04 -5.19
C LYS A 67 -7.54 7.43 -5.53
N PRO A 68 -7.64 7.87 -6.81
CA PRO A 68 -7.03 9.12 -7.27
C PRO A 68 -7.60 10.36 -6.60
N ASN A 69 -8.87 10.32 -6.16
CA ASN A 69 -9.56 11.44 -5.52
C ASN A 69 -9.25 11.56 -4.03
N LEU A 70 -8.39 10.71 -3.49
CA LEU A 70 -8.05 10.72 -2.07
C LEU A 70 -6.91 11.71 -1.82
N GLU A 71 -7.17 12.72 -0.98
CA GLU A 71 -6.09 13.58 -0.50
C GLU A 71 -5.08 12.76 0.32
N ARG A 72 -3.81 12.86 -0.09
CA ARG A 72 -2.66 12.29 0.60
C ARG A 72 -1.87 13.39 1.30
N ASN A 73 -1.05 13.01 2.26
CA ASN A 73 -0.11 13.92 2.91
C ASN A 73 1.03 14.29 1.94
N GLN A 74 0.75 15.21 1.01
CA GLN A 74 1.68 15.63 -0.02
C GLN A 74 2.73 16.57 0.57
N THR A 75 3.98 16.10 0.60
CA THR A 75 5.16 16.90 0.97
C THR A 75 5.81 17.59 -0.25
N LEU A 76 5.53 17.12 -1.46
CA LEU A 76 6.06 17.69 -2.71
C LEU A 76 5.05 18.63 -3.39
N THR A 77 5.59 19.55 -4.19
CA THR A 77 4.84 20.60 -4.89
C THR A 77 3.75 20.03 -5.80
N LYS A 78 2.62 20.75 -5.89
CA LYS A 78 1.38 20.38 -6.60
C LYS A 78 1.55 20.14 -8.12
N ASP A 79 2.75 20.30 -8.66
CA ASP A 79 3.04 20.31 -10.11
C ASP A 79 3.37 18.91 -10.68
N ILE A 80 3.50 17.89 -9.83
CA ILE A 80 3.69 16.50 -10.26
C ILE A 80 2.35 15.78 -10.03
N HIS A 81 1.71 15.31 -11.11
CA HIS A 81 0.64 14.31 -10.99
C HIS A 81 1.25 13.02 -10.44
N PRO A 82 1.09 12.70 -9.15
CA PRO A 82 1.82 11.59 -8.58
C PRO A 82 1.26 10.28 -9.14
N LEU A 83 2.13 9.33 -9.46
CA LEU A 83 1.70 7.96 -9.72
C LEU A 83 0.84 7.46 -8.53
N PRO A 84 -0.22 6.68 -8.78
CA PRO A 84 -1.06 6.19 -7.70
C PRO A 84 -0.27 5.31 -6.73
N LEU A 85 -0.42 5.58 -5.42
CA LEU A 85 0.16 4.74 -4.38
C LEU A 85 -0.49 3.36 -4.43
N SER A 86 0.31 2.35 -4.73
CA SER A 86 -0.12 0.96 -4.77
C SER A 86 0.66 0.14 -3.74
N LEU A 87 -0.02 -0.79 -3.08
CA LEU A 87 0.51 -1.73 -2.11
C LEU A 87 0.27 -3.15 -2.64
N LYS A 88 1.29 -4.00 -2.56
CA LYS A 88 1.18 -5.42 -2.88
C LYS A 88 1.34 -6.25 -1.61
N GLY A 89 0.53 -7.28 -1.42
CA GLY A 89 0.56 -8.06 -0.19
C GLY A 89 -0.43 -9.20 -0.15
N GLN A 90 -0.52 -9.82 1.01
CA GLN A 90 -1.41 -10.96 1.27
C GLN A 90 -2.50 -10.59 2.25
N MET A 91 -3.59 -11.36 2.21
CA MET A 91 -4.73 -11.23 3.11
C MET A 91 -4.76 -12.40 4.07
N VAL A 92 -4.88 -12.10 5.36
CA VAL A 92 -4.92 -13.11 6.43
C VAL A 92 -6.19 -12.93 7.25
N LEU A 93 -6.97 -13.99 7.42
CA LEU A 93 -8.07 -13.98 8.38
C LEU A 93 -7.52 -13.97 9.80
N VAL A 94 -7.98 -13.03 10.60
CA VAL A 94 -7.59 -12.88 12.01
C VAL A 94 -8.82 -12.76 12.89
N ASN A 95 -8.63 -12.77 14.22
CA ASN A 95 -9.70 -12.60 15.19
C ASN A 95 -10.88 -13.59 14.98
N GLY A 96 -10.57 -14.88 14.83
CA GLY A 96 -11.60 -15.91 14.59
C GLY A 96 -12.40 -15.70 13.29
N GLY A 97 -11.80 -15.02 12.29
CA GLY A 97 -12.43 -14.75 11.01
C GLY A 97 -13.42 -13.58 11.00
N GLN A 98 -13.36 -12.70 12.01
CA GLN A 98 -14.14 -11.46 12.03
C GLN A 98 -13.43 -10.31 11.30
N ASN A 99 -12.12 -10.46 11.08
CA ASN A 99 -11.28 -9.44 10.49
C ASN A 99 -10.39 -10.03 9.40
N ILE A 100 -10.01 -9.19 8.45
CA ILE A 100 -8.94 -9.47 7.49
C ILE A 100 -7.82 -8.48 7.74
N LEU A 101 -6.60 -9.02 7.83
CA LEU A 101 -5.37 -8.28 7.91
C LEU A 101 -4.65 -8.35 6.56
N PHE A 102 -4.52 -7.20 5.90
CA PHE A 102 -3.62 -7.03 4.79
C PHE A 102 -2.20 -6.78 5.32
N ILE A 103 -1.22 -7.56 4.86
CA ILE A 103 0.21 -7.37 5.13
C ILE A 103 0.93 -7.27 3.79
N GLY A 104 1.66 -6.18 3.57
CA GLY A 104 2.33 -5.96 2.30
C GLY A 104 3.44 -4.93 2.33
N SER A 105 3.88 -4.58 1.13
CA SER A 105 4.88 -3.54 0.85
C SER A 105 4.41 -2.67 -0.31
N LEU A 106 5.12 -1.58 -0.59
CA LEU A 106 4.87 -0.73 -1.75
C LEU A 106 4.96 -1.58 -3.04
N ASN A 107 4.03 -1.36 -3.96
CA ASN A 107 4.11 -1.95 -5.29
C ASN A 107 4.92 -1.03 -6.22
N VAL A 108 6.24 -1.00 -5.98
CA VAL A 108 7.21 -0.16 -6.71
C VAL A 108 8.56 -0.87 -6.77
N SER A 109 9.33 -0.63 -7.83
CA SER A 109 10.60 -1.33 -8.09
C SER A 109 11.79 -0.40 -8.36
N THR A 110 11.59 0.92 -8.40
CA THR A 110 12.61 1.92 -8.73
C THR A 110 12.54 3.13 -7.80
N ILE A 111 13.68 3.83 -7.63
CA ILE A 111 13.74 5.09 -6.89
C ILE A 111 12.86 6.16 -7.55
N ARG A 112 12.86 6.22 -8.88
CA ARG A 112 12.00 7.14 -9.62
C ARG A 112 10.52 6.89 -9.34
N GLY A 113 10.08 5.63 -9.29
CA GLY A 113 8.70 5.29 -8.95
C GLY A 113 8.29 5.71 -7.54
N LEU A 114 9.22 5.70 -6.57
CA LEU A 114 8.99 6.24 -5.23
C LEU A 114 8.74 7.75 -5.27
N VAL A 115 9.61 8.49 -5.96
CA VAL A 115 9.49 9.94 -6.15
C VAL A 115 8.18 10.27 -6.86
N ASP A 116 7.89 9.58 -7.96
CA ASP A 116 6.67 9.79 -8.73
C ASP A 116 5.42 9.46 -7.89
N SER A 117 5.51 8.53 -6.94
CA SER A 117 4.41 8.22 -6.01
C SER A 117 4.40 9.10 -4.76
N ASN A 118 5.27 10.10 -4.63
CA ASN A 118 5.49 10.89 -3.41
C ASN A 118 5.65 10.00 -2.16
N VAL A 119 6.58 9.04 -2.23
CA VAL A 119 6.98 8.21 -1.08
C VAL A 119 8.50 8.22 -0.98
N PHE A 120 9.04 8.18 0.23
CA PHE A 120 10.48 8.12 0.44
C PHE A 120 10.92 6.71 0.78
N ILE A 121 12.16 6.36 0.41
CA ILE A 121 12.72 5.06 0.77
C ILE A 121 12.88 4.89 2.29
N SER A 122 12.99 5.99 3.03
CA SER A 122 13.00 6.01 4.50
C SER A 122 11.67 5.57 5.11
N ASP A 123 10.56 5.64 4.36
CA ASP A 123 9.25 5.17 4.81
C ASP A 123 9.13 3.65 4.77
N MET A 124 10.02 2.98 4.03
CA MET A 124 10.10 1.52 3.98
C MET A 124 10.96 0.98 5.11
N GLN A 125 10.56 -0.16 5.70
CA GLN A 125 11.36 -0.79 6.73
C GLN A 125 12.73 -1.22 6.21
N MET A 126 13.72 -1.21 7.10
CA MET A 126 15.09 -1.59 6.76
C MET A 126 15.22 -3.05 6.30
N HIS A 127 14.32 -3.93 6.72
CA HIS A 127 14.28 -5.35 6.33
C HIS A 127 13.22 -5.66 5.27
N ASP A 128 12.65 -4.64 4.63
CA ASP A 128 11.71 -4.85 3.54
C ASP A 128 12.45 -5.28 2.27
N VAL A 129 12.17 -6.49 1.77
CA VAL A 129 12.81 -7.03 0.56
C VAL A 129 12.57 -6.13 -0.67
N THR A 130 11.46 -5.39 -0.72
CA THR A 130 11.20 -4.44 -1.81
C THR A 130 12.15 -3.26 -1.76
N ARG A 131 12.56 -2.81 -0.57
CA ARG A 131 13.56 -1.75 -0.38
C ARG A 131 14.91 -2.18 -0.92
N ASP A 132 15.33 -3.40 -0.58
CA ASP A 132 16.60 -3.96 -1.07
C ASP A 132 16.60 -4.10 -2.59
N LEU A 133 15.48 -4.55 -3.17
CA LEU A 133 15.31 -4.66 -4.61
C LEU A 133 15.43 -3.30 -5.32
N ILE A 134 14.81 -2.25 -4.78
CA ILE A 134 14.88 -0.90 -5.33
C ILE A 134 16.34 -0.39 -5.32
N MET A 135 17.06 -0.57 -4.21
CA MET A 135 18.46 -0.15 -4.09
C MET A 135 19.38 -0.95 -5.02
N LEU A 136 19.14 -2.25 -5.17
CA LEU A 136 19.88 -3.09 -6.11
C LEU A 136 19.67 -2.64 -7.56
N ASN A 137 18.42 -2.34 -7.94
CA ASN A 137 18.11 -1.82 -9.27
C ASN A 137 18.79 -0.48 -9.52
N GLN A 138 18.78 0.43 -8.55
CA GLN A 138 19.48 1.70 -8.66
C GLN A 138 21.00 1.53 -8.83
N SER A 139 21.60 0.63 -8.05
CA SER A 139 23.03 0.33 -8.14
C SER A 139 23.42 -0.20 -9.53
N ARG A 140 22.58 -1.05 -10.12
CA ARG A 140 22.79 -1.55 -11.49
C ARG A 140 22.75 -0.45 -12.54
N ILE A 141 21.80 0.50 -12.42
CA ILE A 141 21.70 1.65 -13.34
C ILE A 141 22.97 2.50 -13.25
N CYS A 142 23.39 2.88 -12.04
CA CYS A 142 24.61 3.68 -11.87
C CYS A 142 25.87 2.97 -12.39
N GLN A 143 25.97 1.64 -12.26
CA GLN A 143 27.08 0.87 -12.84
C GLN A 143 27.06 0.84 -14.38
N GLN A 144 25.87 0.91 -15.00
CA GLN A 144 25.76 0.98 -16.46
C GLN A 144 26.16 2.36 -17.00
N GLU A 145 25.87 3.44 -16.26
CA GLU A 145 26.24 4.81 -16.65
C GLU A 145 27.76 5.09 -16.56
N LEU A 146 28.50 4.29 -15.78
CA LEU A 146 29.95 4.39 -15.63
C LEU A 146 30.74 3.61 -16.70
N LYS A 147 30.06 2.88 -17.59
CA LYS A 147 30.67 2.14 -18.69
C LYS A 147 30.61 2.94 -19.99
#